data_AF-K0G7J5-F1
#
_entry.id   AF-K0G7J5-F1
#
_cell.length_a   1.000
_cell.length_b   1.000
_cell.length_c   1.000
_cell.angle_alpha   90.00
_cell.angle_beta   90.00
_cell.angle_gamma   90.00
#
_symmetry.space_group_name_H-M   'P 1'
#
loop_
_entity.id
_entity.type
_entity.pdbx_description
1 polymer ?
#
loop_
_entity_poly.entity_id
_entity_poly.type
_entity_poly.pdbx_seq_one_letter_code
_entity_poly.pdbx_strand_id
1 'polypeptide(L)'
;MQEDVLVSFQAGLIANKIAYLPKALVHYVQYNANSMTKNYTDKSIQDLLFVEEFISEQLKKKDIYSKFLPYLNYRRLLTKSDIITFTSLERRRAYFSLFNGDEYGLLPVDKVLPFYKKIFLKFAEVNFYFGVNLLLYVRKLLWIIRS
;
A
#
# COMPACT_ATOMS: atom_id res chain seq x y z
N MET A 1 9.29 6.67 -8.09
CA MET A 1 9.92 7.69 -7.24
C MET A 1 8.87 8.18 -6.26
N GLN A 2 9.12 8.03 -4.96
CA GLN A 2 8.19 8.42 -3.88
C GLN A 2 8.79 9.54 -3.02
N GLU A 3 9.47 10.47 -3.69
CA GLU A 3 10.19 11.58 -3.05
C GLU A 3 9.25 12.39 -2.14
N ASP A 4 8.06 12.74 -2.62
CA ASP A 4 7.06 13.49 -1.87
C ASP A 4 6.73 12.84 -0.51
N VAL A 5 6.68 11.50 -0.48
CA VAL A 5 6.40 10.74 0.76
C VAL A 5 7.56 10.89 1.73
N LEU A 6 8.80 10.72 1.25
CA LEU A 6 10.01 10.83 2.07
C LEU A 6 10.15 12.24 2.67
N VAL A 7 10.04 13.26 1.82
CA VAL A 7 10.17 14.67 2.23
C VAL A 7 9.06 15.04 3.21
N SER A 8 7.81 14.68 2.91
CA SER A 8 6.67 14.99 3.79
C SER A 8 6.79 14.28 5.14
N PHE A 9 7.23 13.02 5.15
CA PHE A 9 7.42 12.26 6.38
C PHE A 9 8.53 12.86 7.24
N GLN A 10 9.69 13.18 6.65
CA GLN A 10 10.79 13.85 7.35
C GLN A 10 10.36 15.22 7.90
N ALA A 11 9.67 16.03 7.09
CA ALA A 11 9.12 17.31 7.53
C ALA A 11 8.18 17.15 8.72
N GLY A 12 7.31 16.12 8.69
CA GLY A 12 6.43 15.78 9.81
C GLY A 12 7.18 15.36 11.08
N LEU A 13 8.31 14.67 10.95
CA LEU A 13 9.14 14.24 12.08
C LEU A 13 9.88 15.40 12.77
N ILE A 14 10.26 16.44 12.02
CA ILE A 14 10.99 17.60 12.57
C ILE A 14 10.06 18.75 12.98
N ALA A 15 8.81 18.74 12.53
CA ALA A 15 7.86 19.80 12.83
C ALA A 15 7.45 19.79 14.31
N ASN A 16 7.56 20.95 14.97
CA ASN A 16 7.09 21.13 16.35
C ASN A 16 5.56 21.08 16.47
N LYS A 17 4.85 21.46 15.40
CA LYS A 17 3.39 21.48 15.34
C LYS A 17 2.94 21.26 13.90
N ILE A 18 1.93 20.41 13.72
CA ILE A 18 1.25 20.17 12.45
C ILE A 18 -0.21 20.59 12.63
N ALA A 19 -0.71 21.47 11.77
CA ALA A 19 -2.11 21.90 11.76
C ALA A 19 -2.83 21.27 10.56
N TYR A 20 -3.99 20.66 10.81
CA TYR A 20 -4.84 20.08 9.77
C TYR A 20 -6.06 20.97 9.52
N LEU A 21 -6.25 21.39 8.27
CA LEU A 21 -7.41 22.17 7.84
C LEU A 21 -8.34 21.24 7.04
N PRO A 22 -9.54 20.89 7.55
CA PRO A 22 -10.46 19.96 6.88
C PRO A 22 -11.25 20.64 5.75
N LYS A 23 -10.58 21.43 4.91
CA LYS A 23 -11.17 22.10 3.75
C LYS A 23 -10.32 21.79 2.52
N ALA A 24 -10.97 21.36 1.44
CA ALA A 24 -10.32 21.16 0.15
C ALA A 24 -10.04 22.53 -0.49
N LEU A 25 -8.94 23.17 -0.09
CA LEU A 25 -8.50 24.45 -0.64
C LEU A 25 -7.61 24.29 -1.89
N VAL A 26 -7.22 23.04 -2.20
CA VAL A 26 -6.39 22.70 -3.37
C VAL A 26 -7.18 21.75 -4.25
N HIS A 27 -7.40 22.14 -5.51
CA HIS A 27 -7.98 21.27 -6.52
C HIS A 27 -6.87 20.44 -7.17
N TYR A 28 -6.87 19.13 -6.93
CA TYR A 28 -6.04 18.21 -7.69
C TYR A 28 -6.61 18.10 -9.12
N VAL A 29 -5.97 18.78 -10.06
CA VAL A 29 -6.34 18.70 -11.49
C VAL A 29 -5.70 17.45 -12.08
N GLN A 30 -6.53 16.52 -12.55
CA GLN A 30 -6.06 15.35 -13.27
C GLN A 30 -5.96 15.66 -14.77
N TYR A 31 -4.75 15.95 -15.25
CA TYR A 31 -4.52 16.28 -16.66
C TYR A 31 -4.53 15.06 -17.59
N ASN A 32 -4.32 13.84 -17.08
CA ASN A 32 -4.27 12.61 -17.86
C ASN A 32 -5.18 11.52 -17.27
N ALA A 33 -6.25 11.17 -17.97
CA ALA A 33 -7.14 10.06 -17.59
C ALA A 33 -6.39 8.71 -17.52
N ASN A 34 -5.43 8.49 -18.43
CA ASN A 34 -4.62 7.27 -18.52
C ASN A 34 -3.39 7.25 -17.59
N SER A 35 -3.10 8.34 -16.87
CA SER A 35 -2.02 8.36 -15.86
C SER A 35 -2.27 7.40 -14.69
N MET A 36 -3.50 6.91 -14.56
CA MET A 36 -3.95 6.05 -13.46
C MET A 36 -4.02 4.55 -13.80
N THR A 37 -3.61 4.10 -14.99
CA THR A 37 -3.36 2.66 -15.20
C THR A 37 -2.10 2.26 -14.44
N LYS A 38 -2.28 1.96 -13.15
CA LYS A 38 -1.22 1.43 -12.27
C LYS A 38 -0.80 0.06 -12.79
N ASN A 39 0.27 0.03 -13.58
CA ASN A 39 1.10 -1.15 -13.74
C ASN A 39 2.39 -0.88 -12.99
N TYR A 40 2.62 -1.61 -11.91
CA TYR A 40 3.86 -1.45 -11.17
C TYR A 40 5.00 -2.12 -11.93
N THR A 41 6.04 -1.34 -12.20
CA THR A 41 7.34 -1.81 -12.66
C THR A 41 8.16 -2.28 -11.46
N ASP A 42 9.18 -3.11 -11.69
CA ASP A 42 10.08 -3.56 -10.63
C ASP A 42 10.71 -2.36 -9.90
N LYS A 43 11.10 -1.31 -10.65
CA LYS A 43 11.60 -0.06 -10.07
C LYS A 43 10.59 0.58 -9.12
N SER A 44 9.32 0.67 -9.51
CA SER A 44 8.29 1.26 -8.64
C SER A 44 8.02 0.43 -7.38
N ILE A 45 8.16 -0.90 -7.46
CA ILE A 45 8.05 -1.80 -6.31
C ILE A 45 9.26 -1.62 -5.38
N GLN A 46 10.47 -1.55 -5.94
CA GLN A 46 11.68 -1.29 -5.15
C GLN A 46 11.63 0.08 -4.46
N ASP A 47 11.17 1.12 -5.17
CA ASP A 47 10.95 2.44 -4.57
C ASP A 47 9.96 2.37 -3.39
N LEU A 48 8.86 1.61 -3.53
CA LEU A 48 7.89 1.38 -2.45
C LEU A 48 8.54 0.72 -1.24
N LEU A 49 9.28 -0.38 -1.46
CA LEU A 49 9.94 -1.13 -0.39
C LEU A 49 11.00 -0.29 0.33
N PHE A 50 11.78 0.47 -0.43
CA PHE A 50 12.77 1.40 0.11
C PHE A 50 12.14 2.45 1.02
N VAL A 51 11.01 3.06 0.62
CA VAL A 51 10.32 4.04 1.46
C VAL A 51 9.83 3.42 2.77
N GLU A 52 9.24 2.23 2.73
CA GLU A 52 8.79 1.53 3.94
C GLU A 52 9.95 1.24 4.91
N GLU A 53 11.09 0.79 4.37
CA GLU A 53 12.30 0.55 5.15
C GLU A 53 12.84 1.85 5.75
N PHE A 54 12.97 2.90 4.95
CA PHE A 54 13.41 4.22 5.39
C PHE A 54 12.55 4.74 6.55
N ILE A 55 11.22 4.72 6.40
CA ILE A 55 10.29 5.15 7.46
C ILE A 55 10.51 4.33 8.73
N SER A 56 10.63 3.01 8.60
CA SER A 56 10.87 2.09 9.73
C SER A 56 12.15 2.46 10.47
N GLU A 57 13.25 2.72 9.76
CA GLU A 57 14.52 3.12 10.35
C GLU A 57 14.45 4.48 11.06
N GLN A 58 13.81 5.49 10.45
CA GLN A 58 13.68 6.80 11.07
C GLN A 58 12.87 6.75 12.36
N LEU A 59 11.78 5.97 12.39
CA LEU A 59 10.97 5.77 13.58
C LEU A 59 11.76 5.05 14.70
N LYS A 60 12.60 4.06 14.35
CA LYS A 60 13.50 3.38 15.30
C LYS A 60 14.56 4.33 15.85
N LYS A 61 15.20 5.14 14.98
CA LYS A 61 16.22 6.14 15.37
C LYS A 61 15.68 7.18 16.35
N LYS A 62 14.37 7.47 16.30
CA LYS A 62 13.68 8.42 17.19
C LYS A 62 13.01 7.76 18.39
N ASP A 63 13.15 6.44 18.56
CA ASP A 63 12.54 5.65 19.64
C ASP A 63 11.00 5.77 19.72
N ILE A 64 10.35 5.93 18.56
CA ILE A 64 8.88 6.05 18.43
C ILE A 64 8.28 4.93 17.58
N TYR A 65 9.06 3.92 17.21
CA TYR A 65 8.65 2.82 16.34
C TYR A 65 7.39 2.12 16.85
N SER A 66 7.36 1.70 18.12
CA SER A 66 6.23 0.98 18.71
C SER A 66 4.92 1.78 18.66
N LYS A 67 4.99 3.10 18.82
CA LYS A 67 3.83 4.01 18.73
C LYS A 67 3.23 4.04 17.32
N PHE A 68 4.08 3.98 16.30
CA PHE A 68 3.67 4.08 14.90
C PHE A 68 3.51 2.73 14.19
N LEU A 69 3.91 1.63 14.84
CA LEU A 69 3.89 0.27 14.28
C LEU A 69 2.52 -0.12 13.69
N PRO A 70 1.36 0.16 14.34
CA PRO A 70 0.07 -0.15 13.72
C PRO A 70 -0.12 0.58 12.38
N TYR A 71 0.19 1.87 12.30
CA TYR A 71 0.01 2.64 11.06
C TYR A 71 0.95 2.17 9.94
N LEU A 72 2.18 1.80 10.32
CA LEU A 72 3.17 1.24 9.40
C LEU A 72 2.72 -0.13 8.86
N ASN A 73 2.22 -1.02 9.73
CA ASN A 73 1.67 -2.31 9.31
C ASN A 73 0.47 -2.12 8.37
N TYR A 74 -0.42 -1.17 8.66
CA TYR A 74 -1.54 -0.86 7.78
C TYR A 74 -1.07 -0.44 6.39
N ARG A 75 -0.05 0.44 6.34
CA ARG A 75 0.55 0.89 5.09
C ARG A 75 1.18 -0.27 4.31
N ARG A 76 1.94 -1.14 4.98
CA ARG A 76 2.54 -2.36 4.38
C ARG A 76 1.49 -3.28 3.77
N LEU A 77 0.38 -3.52 4.47
CA LEU A 77 -0.73 -4.34 3.95
C LEU A 77 -1.39 -3.70 2.72
N LEU A 78 -1.59 -2.38 2.72
CA LEU A 78 -2.07 -1.66 1.54
C LEU A 78 -1.10 -1.79 0.36
N THR A 79 0.19 -1.57 0.61
CA THR A 79 1.25 -1.67 -0.39
C THR A 79 1.30 -3.09 -0.96
N LYS A 80 1.25 -4.13 -0.13
CA LYS A 80 1.18 -5.53 -0.58
C LYS A 80 -0.03 -5.80 -1.46
N SER A 81 -1.22 -5.37 -1.02
CA SER A 81 -2.45 -5.53 -1.78
C SER A 81 -2.38 -4.84 -3.15
N ASP A 82 -1.83 -3.63 -3.20
CA ASP A 82 -1.65 -2.90 -4.45
C ASP A 82 -0.62 -3.59 -5.35
N ILE A 83 0.53 -4.04 -4.82
CA ILE A 83 1.55 -4.78 -5.58
C ILE A 83 0.95 -6.05 -6.20
N ILE A 84 0.20 -6.83 -5.43
CA ILE A 84 -0.45 -8.04 -5.92
C ILE A 84 -1.45 -7.71 -7.03
N THR A 85 -2.21 -6.62 -6.88
CA THR A 85 -3.27 -6.24 -7.82
C THR A 85 -2.72 -5.69 -9.14
N PHE A 86 -1.65 -4.90 -9.08
CA PHE A 86 -1.16 -4.07 -10.20
C PHE A 86 0.14 -4.58 -10.83
N THR A 87 0.62 -5.76 -10.43
CA THR A 87 1.74 -6.45 -11.07
C THR A 87 1.25 -7.51 -12.07
N SER A 88 2.09 -7.85 -13.05
CA SER A 88 1.85 -8.92 -14.02
C SER A 88 1.62 -10.28 -13.34
N LEU A 89 0.88 -11.16 -14.03
CA LEU A 89 0.53 -12.50 -13.56
C LEU A 89 1.77 -13.32 -13.15
N GLU A 90 2.77 -13.35 -14.03
CA GLU A 90 4.00 -14.14 -13.86
C GLU A 90 4.79 -13.76 -12.60
N ARG A 91 4.82 -12.47 -12.25
CA ARG A 91 5.65 -11.94 -11.16
C ARG A 91 4.90 -11.85 -9.83
N ARG A 92 3.57 -11.79 -9.86
CA ARG A 92 2.70 -11.61 -8.69
C ARG A 92 3.00 -12.57 -7.55
N ARG A 93 3.29 -13.84 -7.85
CA ARG A 93 3.57 -14.87 -6.84
C ARG A 93 4.79 -14.53 -5.99
N ALA A 94 5.82 -13.91 -6.56
CA ALA A 94 7.04 -13.54 -5.84
C ALA A 94 6.78 -12.52 -4.70
N TYR A 95 5.66 -11.79 -4.78
CA TYR A 95 5.31 -10.76 -3.80
C TYR A 95 4.36 -11.23 -2.71
N PHE A 96 3.91 -12.48 -2.72
CA PHE A 96 3.05 -13.01 -1.67
C PHE A 96 3.77 -13.09 -0.33
N SER A 97 5.09 -13.27 -0.35
CA SER A 97 5.96 -13.32 0.82
C SER A 97 6.25 -11.94 1.43
N LEU A 98 5.92 -10.85 0.75
CA LEU A 98 6.14 -9.50 1.30
C LEU A 98 5.34 -9.32 2.59
N PHE A 99 5.99 -8.82 3.64
CA PHE A 99 5.34 -8.46 4.92
C PHE A 99 4.52 -9.62 5.53
N ASN A 100 5.09 -10.83 5.55
CA ASN A 100 4.46 -12.06 6.08
C ASN A 100 4.63 -12.26 7.60
N GLY A 101 4.99 -11.22 8.36
CA GLY A 101 5.17 -11.29 9.80
C GLY A 101 3.91 -10.89 10.58
N ASP A 102 4.13 -10.36 11.79
CA ASP A 102 3.08 -9.95 12.74
C ASP A 102 2.22 -8.77 12.26
N GLU A 103 2.43 -8.27 11.02
CA GLU A 103 1.66 -7.17 10.45
C GLU A 103 0.16 -7.44 10.39
N TYR A 104 -0.25 -8.71 10.35
CA TYR A 104 -1.65 -9.15 10.35
C TYR A 104 -2.27 -9.21 11.76
N GLY A 105 -1.45 -9.38 12.80
CA GLY A 105 -1.93 -9.71 14.17
C GLY A 105 -2.21 -8.52 15.08
N LEU A 106 -1.78 -7.30 14.72
CA LEU A 106 -1.79 -6.13 15.62
C LEU A 106 -2.71 -4.99 15.19
N LEU A 107 -3.47 -5.17 14.12
CA LEU A 107 -4.18 -4.07 13.49
C LEU A 107 -5.69 -4.14 13.76
N PRO A 108 -6.36 -3.00 14.00
CA PRO A 108 -7.77 -2.86 13.66
C PRO A 108 -7.92 -2.77 12.13
N VAL A 109 -7.37 -3.73 11.37
CA VAL A 109 -7.51 -3.86 9.89
C VAL A 109 -8.99 -3.84 9.52
N ASP A 110 -9.82 -4.31 10.44
CA ASP A 110 -11.21 -4.59 10.21
C ASP A 110 -12.04 -3.37 9.83
N LYS A 111 -11.64 -2.15 10.23
CA LYS A 111 -12.43 -0.94 9.96
C LYS A 111 -12.00 -0.14 8.74
N VAL A 112 -10.79 -0.34 8.20
CA VAL A 112 -10.21 0.60 7.20
C VAL A 112 -9.93 -0.06 5.85
N LEU A 113 -9.68 -1.36 5.79
CA LEU A 113 -9.39 -2.03 4.53
C LEU A 113 -10.69 -2.46 3.82
N PRO A 114 -10.88 -2.16 2.52
CA PRO A 114 -12.01 -2.70 1.76
C PRO A 114 -12.06 -4.23 1.81
N PHE A 115 -13.26 -4.79 1.89
CA PHE A 115 -13.46 -6.24 2.06
C PHE A 115 -12.72 -7.08 1.01
N TYR A 116 -12.73 -6.66 -0.26
CA TYR A 116 -12.01 -7.38 -1.32
C TYR A 116 -10.50 -7.44 -1.07
N LYS A 117 -9.89 -6.37 -0.52
CA LYS A 117 -8.46 -6.36 -0.17
C LYS A 117 -8.16 -7.31 0.98
N LYS A 118 -9.08 -7.47 1.94
CA LYS A 118 -8.94 -8.45 3.03
C LYS A 118 -8.89 -9.87 2.50
N ILE A 119 -9.80 -10.21 1.58
CA ILE A 119 -9.81 -11.53 0.92
C ILE A 119 -8.51 -11.74 0.16
N PHE A 120 -8.04 -10.74 -0.61
CA PHE A 120 -6.76 -10.82 -1.32
C PHE A 120 -5.60 -11.12 -0.39
N LEU A 121 -5.51 -10.39 0.73
CA LEU A 121 -4.43 -10.56 1.69
C LEU A 121 -4.51 -11.91 2.40
N LYS A 122 -5.71 -12.42 2.70
CA LYS A 122 -5.89 -13.76 3.28
C LYS A 122 -5.48 -14.87 2.32
N PHE A 123 -5.86 -14.77 1.03
CA PHE A 123 -5.41 -15.72 0.02
C PHE A 123 -3.90 -15.64 -0.23
N ALA A 124 -3.31 -14.45 -0.18
CA ALA A 124 -1.87 -14.27 -0.28
C ALA A 124 -1.14 -14.91 0.92
N GLU A 125 -1.67 -14.76 2.13
CA GLU A 125 -1.13 -15.34 3.37
C GLU A 125 -1.07 -16.88 3.30
N VAL A 126 -2.12 -17.53 2.81
CA VAL A 126 -2.14 -19.00 2.63
C VAL A 126 -1.49 -19.47 1.31
N ASN A 127 -0.82 -18.57 0.58
CA ASN A 127 -0.25 -18.82 -0.74
C ASN A 127 -1.24 -19.39 -1.79
N PHE A 128 -2.54 -19.11 -1.65
CA PHE A 128 -3.59 -19.58 -2.55
C PHE A 128 -3.67 -18.73 -3.83
N TYR A 129 -2.71 -18.97 -4.72
CA TYR A 129 -2.51 -18.23 -5.97
C TYR A 129 -3.72 -18.26 -6.92
N PHE A 130 -4.39 -19.42 -7.02
CA PHE A 130 -5.54 -19.58 -7.90
C PHE A 130 -6.69 -18.65 -7.52
N GLY A 131 -7.02 -18.56 -6.22
CA GLY A 131 -8.08 -17.69 -5.72
C GLY A 131 -7.81 -16.21 -5.99
N VAL A 132 -6.57 -15.75 -5.81
CA VAL A 132 -6.19 -14.36 -6.13
C VAL A 132 -6.38 -14.06 -7.61
N ASN A 133 -5.95 -14.94 -8.51
CA ASN A 133 -6.12 -14.71 -9.94
C ASN A 133 -7.58 -14.72 -10.39
N LEU A 134 -8.37 -15.63 -9.84
CA LEU A 134 -9.81 -15.69 -10.11
C LEU A 134 -10.50 -14.38 -9.71
N LEU A 135 -10.21 -13.85 -8.53
CA LEU A 135 -10.76 -12.57 -8.06
C LEU A 135 -10.36 -11.39 -8.96
N LEU A 136 -9.10 -11.33 -9.39
CA LEU A 136 -8.63 -10.28 -10.30
C LEU A 136 -9.27 -10.39 -11.68
N TYR A 137 -9.46 -11.62 -12.17
CA TYR A 137 -10.14 -11.89 -13.44
C TYR A 137 -11.61 -11.46 -13.39
N VAL A 138 -12.34 -11.86 -12.35
CA VAL A 138 -13.74 -11.42 -12.12
C VAL A 138 -13.81 -9.90 -12.00
N ARG A 139 -12.88 -9.25 -11.29
CA ARG A 139 -12.81 -7.78 -11.20
C ARG A 139 -12.64 -7.13 -12.57
N LYS A 140 -11.76 -7.68 -13.42
CA LYS A 140 -11.53 -7.18 -14.78
C LYS A 140 -12.79 -7.30 -15.63
N LEU A 141 -13.48 -8.44 -15.56
CA LEU A 141 -14.76 -8.64 -16.25
C LEU A 141 -15.84 -7.65 -15.79
N LEU A 142 -15.99 -7.48 -14.48
CA LEU A 142 -16.95 -6.52 -13.92
C LEU A 142 -16.68 -5.08 -14.34
N TRP A 143 -15.41 -4.70 -14.51
CA TRP A 143 -15.04 -3.38 -15.03
C TRP A 143 -15.45 -3.21 -16.49
N ILE A 144 -15.16 -4.21 -17.34
CA ILE A 144 -15.54 -4.21 -18.78
C ILE A 144 -17.06 -4.13 -18.95
N ILE A 145 -17.83 -4.81 -18.10
CA ILE A 145 -19.31 -4.81 -18.19
C ILE A 145 -19.91 -3.46 -17.77
N ARG A 146 -19.21 -2.69 -16.94
CA ARG A 146 -19.69 -1.41 -16.39
C ARG A 146 -19.21 -0.18 -17.18
N SER A 147 -18.26 -0.35 -18.10
CA SER A 147 -17.70 0.69 -18.97
C SER A 147 -18.41 0.69 -20.33
#